data_AF-A0A814CD04-F1
#
_entry.id   AF-A0A814CD04-F1
#
_cell.length_a   1.000
_cell.length_b   1.000
_cell.length_c   1.000
_cell.angle_alpha   90.00
_cell.angle_beta   90.00
_cell.angle_gamma   90.00
#
_symmetry.space_group_name_H-M   'P 1'
#
loop_
_entity.id
_entity.type
_entity.pdbx_description
1 polymer ?
#
loop_
_entity_poly.entity_id
_entity_poly.type
_entity_poly.pdbx_seq_one_letter_code
_entity_poly.pdbx_strand_id
1 'polypeptide(L)'
;MFKTISHQNTLVYDEVFKCLPSDNILNFSDLKNYSKLDSLSKSNPSEGKSKMEKFVYGLVVDFPLNFLSHEENFFPDLDTAEGIVPLEIWT
;
A
#
# COMPACT_ATOMS: atom_id res chain seq x y z
N MET A 1 -8.99 18.03 -12.01
CA MET A 1 -9.34 18.26 -10.58
C MET A 1 -9.28 16.95 -9.79
N PHE A 2 -10.11 15.95 -10.09
CA PHE A 2 -10.13 14.65 -9.37
C PHE A 2 -8.77 13.93 -9.33
N LYS A 3 -8.12 13.75 -10.48
CA LYS A 3 -6.81 13.07 -10.58
C LYS A 3 -5.72 13.75 -9.73
N THR A 4 -5.74 15.08 -9.64
CA THR A 4 -4.76 15.84 -8.84
C THR A 4 -4.98 15.64 -7.34
N ILE A 5 -6.23 15.62 -6.88
CA ILE A 5 -6.57 15.37 -5.47
C ILE A 5 -6.20 13.94 -5.07
N SER A 6 -6.59 12.98 -5.91
CA SER A 6 -6.26 11.56 -5.74
C SER A 6 -4.75 11.34 -5.60
N HIS A 7 -3.96 11.93 -6.50
CA HIS A 7 -2.51 11.84 -6.48
C HIS A 7 -1.91 12.50 -5.23
N GLN A 8 -2.35 13.72 -4.89
CA GLN A 8 -1.86 14.43 -3.70
C GLN A 8 -2.16 13.66 -2.41
N ASN A 9 -3.38 13.17 -2.26
CA ASN A 9 -3.76 12.36 -1.10
C ASN A 9 -2.85 11.13 -1.01
N THR A 10 -2.64 10.41 -2.12
CA THR A 10 -1.77 9.22 -2.19
C THR A 10 -0.37 9.52 -1.67
N LEU A 11 0.27 10.59 -2.15
CA LEU A 11 1.61 10.97 -1.72
C LEU A 11 1.67 11.27 -0.22
N VAL A 12 0.66 11.94 0.32
CA VAL A 12 0.61 12.29 1.75
C VAL A 12 0.36 11.04 2.60
N TYR A 13 -0.52 10.13 2.18
CA TYR A 13 -0.74 8.85 2.87
C TYR A 13 0.54 8.00 2.88
N ASP A 14 1.22 7.88 1.74
CA ASP A 14 2.48 7.14 1.64
C ASP A 14 3.57 7.74 2.53
N GLU A 15 3.70 9.08 2.55
CA GLU A 15 4.68 9.76 3.39
C GLU A 15 4.37 9.60 4.90
N VAL A 16 3.12 9.80 5.29
CA VAL A 16 2.74 9.84 6.72
C VAL A 16 2.70 8.45 7.32
N PHE A 17 2.16 7.47 6.59
CA PHE A 17 1.80 6.17 7.14
C PHE A 17 2.61 5.02 6.58
N LYS A 18 3.28 5.19 5.43
CA LYS A 18 3.91 4.08 4.70
C LYS A 18 2.90 2.98 4.38
N CYS A 19 1.80 3.39 3.75
CA CYS A 19 0.66 2.52 3.47
C CYS A 19 0.99 1.37 2.52
N LEU A 20 0.16 0.33 2.59
CA LEU A 20 0.05 -0.72 1.58
C LEU A 20 -1.39 -0.74 1.06
N PRO A 21 -1.62 -1.06 -0.22
CA PRO A 21 -0.64 -1.30 -1.27
C PRO A 21 0.10 -0.02 -1.73
N SER A 22 1.32 -0.13 -2.31
CA SER A 22 2.10 1.02 -2.84
C SER A 22 2.93 0.62 -4.07
N ASP A 23 2.94 1.47 -5.10
CA ASP A 23 3.70 1.26 -6.34
C ASP A 23 5.24 1.28 -6.15
N ASN A 24 5.72 1.67 -4.97
CA ASN A 24 7.13 1.64 -4.62
C ASN A 24 7.64 0.26 -4.19
N ILE A 25 6.74 -0.73 -4.10
CA ILE A 25 7.02 -2.08 -3.59
C ILE A 25 6.70 -3.08 -4.69
N LEU A 26 7.73 -3.63 -5.32
CA LEU A 26 7.56 -4.41 -6.55
C LEU A 26 7.55 -5.92 -6.28
N ASN A 27 8.04 -6.37 -5.13
CA ASN A 27 8.12 -7.79 -4.74
C ASN A 27 8.03 -7.96 -3.20
N PHE A 28 7.92 -9.20 -2.71
CA PHE A 28 7.84 -9.55 -1.30
C PHE A 28 9.12 -9.21 -0.53
N SER A 29 10.28 -9.20 -1.19
CA SER A 29 11.54 -8.79 -0.54
C SER A 29 11.56 -7.28 -0.25
N ASP A 30 11.09 -6.46 -1.20
CA ASP A 30 10.87 -5.03 -1.00
C ASP A 30 9.88 -4.80 0.13
N LEU A 31 8.76 -5.53 0.14
CA LEU A 31 7.73 -5.44 1.16
C LEU A 31 8.29 -5.74 2.55
N LYS A 32 9.07 -6.82 2.68
CA LYS A 32 9.70 -7.22 3.93
C LYS A 32 10.68 -6.17 4.45
N ASN A 33 11.41 -5.50 3.58
CA ASN A 33 12.31 -4.42 3.96
C ASN A 33 11.54 -3.14 4.32
N TYR A 34 10.52 -2.80 3.54
CA TYR A 34 9.67 -1.64 3.76
C TYR A 34 8.93 -1.70 5.10
N SER A 35 8.45 -2.89 5.48
CA SER A 35 7.71 -3.13 6.73
C SER A 35 8.55 -2.94 8.01
N LYS A 36 9.88 -2.95 7.90
CA LYS A 36 10.79 -2.75 9.04
C LYS A 36 11.00 -1.27 9.37
N LEU A 37 10.64 -0.38 8.46
CA LEU A 37 10.86 1.05 8.61
C LEU A 37 9.66 1.68 9.32
N ASP A 38 9.93 2.55 10.29
CA ASP A 38 8.87 3.29 10.97
C ASP A 38 8.23 4.34 10.05
N SER A 39 6.92 4.54 10.21
CA SER A 39 6.16 5.60 9.55
C SER A 39 6.32 6.93 10.28
N LEU A 40 6.09 8.05 9.60
CA LEU A 40 6.08 9.37 10.24
C LEU A 40 5.02 9.46 11.33
N SER A 41 3.87 8.80 11.15
CA SER A 41 2.81 8.71 12.15
C SER A 41 3.25 8.05 13.46
N LYS A 42 4.29 7.21 13.44
CA LYS A 42 4.88 6.57 14.63
C LYS A 42 6.03 7.39 15.19
N SER A 43 6.94 7.85 14.33
CA SER A 43 8.16 8.55 14.75
C SER A 43 7.92 10.01 15.15
N ASN A 44 7.00 10.70 14.47
CA ASN A 44 6.59 12.08 14.78
C ASN A 44 5.09 12.32 14.51
N PRO A 45 4.20 11.86 15.42
CA PRO A 45 2.75 11.94 15.22
C PRO A 45 2.22 13.37 15.00
N SER A 46 2.84 14.37 15.62
CA SER A 46 2.43 15.78 15.48
C SER A 46 2.69 16.30 14.07
N GLU A 47 3.82 15.95 13.48
CA GLU A 47 4.13 16.32 12.10
C GLU A 47 3.22 15.58 11.12
N GLY A 48 3.02 14.26 11.32
CA GLY A 48 2.09 13.48 10.51
C GLY A 48 0.69 14.07 10.50
N LYS A 49 0.15 14.43 11.67
CA LYS A 49 -1.16 15.08 11.79
C LYS A 49 -1.22 16.41 11.02
N SER A 50 -0.21 17.26 11.19
CA SER A 50 -0.11 18.56 10.49
C SER A 50 -0.09 18.39 8.96
N LYS A 51 0.60 17.38 8.44
CA LYS A 51 0.59 17.09 6.99
C LYS A 51 -0.78 16.62 6.50
N MET A 52 -1.40 15.70 7.24
CA MET A 52 -2.74 15.21 6.91
C MET A 52 -3.76 16.35 6.84
N GLU A 53 -3.81 17.22 7.85
CA GLU A 53 -4.77 18.33 7.91
C GLU A 53 -4.55 19.39 6.82
N LYS A 54 -3.30 19.59 6.38
CA LYS A 54 -2.98 20.62 5.37
C LYS A 54 -3.22 20.16 3.94
N PHE A 55 -2.93 18.90 3.65
CA PHE A 55 -2.77 18.42 2.28
C PHE A 55 -3.78 17.35 1.86
N VAL A 56 -4.50 16.72 2.79
CA VAL A 56 -5.50 15.71 2.42
C VAL A 56 -6.89 16.33 2.33
N TYR A 57 -7.54 16.14 1.18
CA TYR A 57 -8.91 16.60 0.93
C TYR A 57 -9.77 15.44 0.42
N GLY A 58 -10.80 15.09 1.18
CA GLY A 58 -11.61 13.90 0.91
C GLY A 58 -10.85 12.59 1.14
N LEU A 59 -11.32 11.51 0.51
CA LEU A 59 -10.82 10.15 0.74
C LEU A 59 -10.31 9.45 -0.54
N VAL A 60 -10.35 10.13 -1.69
CA VAL A 60 -9.88 9.55 -2.95
C VAL A 60 -8.36 9.42 -2.95
N VAL A 61 -7.84 8.27 -3.38
CA VAL A 61 -6.43 7.98 -3.60
C VAL A 61 -6.27 7.24 -4.93
N ASP A 62 -5.07 7.29 -5.49
CA ASP A 62 -4.70 6.53 -6.68
C ASP A 62 -4.65 5.06 -6.30
N PHE A 63 -5.21 4.20 -7.16
CA PHE A 63 -5.09 2.76 -6.99
C PHE A 63 -3.71 2.31 -7.52
N PRO A 64 -2.85 1.70 -6.69
CA PRO A 64 -1.51 1.29 -7.10
C PRO A 64 -1.60 0.07 -8.01
N LEU A 65 -1.13 0.23 -9.25
CA LEU A 65 -1.18 -0.81 -10.29
C LEU A 65 0.12 -1.64 -10.37
N ASN A 66 1.19 -1.15 -9.75
CA ASN A 66 2.52 -1.76 -9.78
C ASN A 66 2.88 -2.44 -8.47
N PHE A 67 2.00 -2.43 -7.46
CA PHE A 67 2.23 -3.13 -6.21
C PHE A 67 2.42 -4.64 -6.45
N LEU A 68 3.57 -5.17 -6.01
CA LEU A 68 3.98 -6.56 -6.19
C LEU A 68 4.01 -7.04 -7.67
N SER A 69 4.13 -6.13 -8.63
CA SER A 69 4.05 -6.46 -10.05
C SER A 69 5.18 -7.35 -10.58
N HIS A 70 6.28 -7.51 -9.82
CA HIS A 70 7.37 -8.44 -10.16
C HIS A 70 7.17 -9.83 -9.55
N GLU A 71 6.13 -10.06 -8.75
CA GLU A 71 5.77 -11.39 -8.28
C GLU A 71 5.07 -12.17 -9.38
N GLU A 72 5.51 -13.41 -9.59
CA GLU A 72 4.94 -14.29 -10.62
C GLU A 72 3.73 -15.08 -10.11
N ASN A 73 3.64 -15.30 -8.80
CA ASN A 73 2.61 -16.14 -8.20
C ASN A 73 2.03 -15.51 -6.93
N PHE A 74 0.71 -15.28 -6.95
CA PHE A 74 -0.08 -14.87 -5.78
C PHE A 74 -0.95 -15.99 -5.22
N PHE A 75 -0.91 -17.18 -5.85
CA PHE A 75 -1.64 -18.33 -5.36
C PHE A 75 -0.92 -18.95 -4.16
N PRO A 76 -1.69 -19.42 -3.15
CA PRO A 76 -1.12 -20.21 -2.07
C PRO A 76 -0.48 -21.49 -2.61
N ASP A 77 0.56 -21.98 -1.92
CA ASP A 77 1.25 -23.20 -2.29
C ASP A 77 0.30 -24.41 -2.25
N LEU A 78 0.40 -25.30 -3.22
CA LEU A 78 -0.53 -26.44 -3.40
C LEU A 78 -0.53 -27.45 -2.24
N ASP A 79 0.49 -27.45 -1.40
CA ASP A 79 0.60 -28.28 -0.20
C ASP A 79 -0.06 -27.64 1.04
N THR A 80 -0.59 -26.43 0.91
CA THR A 80 -1.36 -25.74 1.97
C THR A 80 -2.85 -26.02 1.85
N ALA A 81 -3.58 -25.81 2.95
CA ALA A 81 -5.04 -25.95 2.96
C ALA A 81 -5.71 -24.96 1.99
N GLU A 82 -5.14 -23.77 1.85
CA GLU A 82 -5.56 -22.72 0.93
C GLU A 82 -5.25 -23.07 -0.53
N GLY A 83 -4.15 -23.77 -0.80
CA GLY A 83 -3.73 -24.20 -2.15
C GLY A 83 -4.60 -25.29 -2.77
N ILE A 84 -5.27 -26.09 -1.96
CA ILE A 84 -6.20 -27.13 -2.44
C ILE A 84 -7.63 -26.61 -2.65
N VAL A 85 -7.90 -25.36 -2.28
CA VAL A 85 -9.21 -24.72 -2.48
C VAL A 85 -9.46 -24.47 -3.98
N PRO A 86 -10.63 -24.83 -4.53
CA PRO A 86 -10.97 -24.52 -5.91
C PRO A 86 -10.85 -23.03 -6.23
N LEU A 87 -10.22 -22.71 -7.37
CA LEU A 87 -10.00 -21.32 -7.82
C LEU A 87 -11.31 -20.52 -7.98
N GLU A 88 -12.41 -21.21 -8.27
CA GLU A 88 -13.76 -20.64 -8.42
C GLU A 88 -14.26 -19.91 -7.17
N ILE A 89 -13.67 -20.15 -5.99
CA ILE A 89 -14.02 -19.42 -4.77
C ILE A 89 -13.47 -17.99 -4.79
N TRP A 90 -12.50 -17.69 -5.66
CA TRP A 90 -11.82 -16.39 -5.75
C TRP A 90 -12.29 -15.53 -6.93
N THR A 91 -13.26 -16.00 -7.73
CA THR A 91 -13.75 -15.34 -8.96
C THR A 91 -15.27 -15.32 -9.03
#